data_AF-A0A317E070-F1
#
_entry.id   AF-A0A317E070-F1
#
_cell.length_a   1.000
_cell.length_b   1.000
_cell.length_c   1.000
_cell.angle_alpha   90.00
_cell.angle_beta   90.00
_cell.angle_gamma   90.00
#
_symmetry.space_group_name_H-M   'P 1'
#
loop_
_entity.id
_entity.type
_entity.pdbx_description
1 polymer ?
#
loop_
_entity_poly.entity_id
_entity_poly.type
_entity_poly.pdbx_seq_one_letter_code
_entity_poly.pdbx_strand_id
1 'polypeptide(L)'
;MNWARAISRSTTAPGPNGAPAPTPPSRSDVTADAEAPPPDWVPAAGPAQASRITYLEMLERPAPRRAPPPLDQHVLMRVEEPKVAYFRWLYHYVGRDWMWIDRRRWPDDKLAAHLAAPGYGLYVLHLKGAPAGFFELVPQDGGTRIDLGLFGIAPDFIGRRLGPFMLDQAIQLAWERGPTRMTVDTCTLDHPKALILYQKFGFRPYATRERLAWPLGPELARLD
;
A
#
# COMPACT_ATOMS: atom_id res chain seq x y z
N MET A 1 -7.36 8.26 21.23
CA MET A 1 -8.01 6.98 20.85
C MET A 1 -7.27 6.40 19.66
N ASN A 2 -6.75 5.18 19.80
CA ASN A 2 -5.69 4.56 18.98
C ASN A 2 -6.25 3.96 17.68
N TRP A 3 -6.20 4.70 16.56
CA TRP A 3 -6.66 4.21 15.25
C TRP A 3 -5.59 3.48 14.43
N ALA A 4 -4.47 3.12 15.07
CA ALA A 4 -3.40 2.32 14.46
C ALA A 4 -2.83 1.34 15.48
N ARG A 5 -3.56 0.25 15.76
CA ARG A 5 -3.01 -1.06 16.19
C ARG A 5 -4.13 -2.06 16.45
N ALA A 6 -4.26 -3.01 15.53
CA ALA A 6 -4.56 -4.40 15.85
C ALA A 6 -3.48 -5.27 15.17
N ILE A 7 -2.24 -5.09 15.65
CA ILE A 7 -1.16 -6.06 15.47
C ILE A 7 -0.96 -6.65 16.86
N SER A 8 -1.53 -7.83 17.07
CA SER A 8 -1.31 -8.61 18.28
C SER A 8 0.17 -8.92 18.39
N ARG A 9 0.75 -8.60 19.56
CA ARG A 9 2.05 -9.08 19.97
C ARG A 9 1.88 -10.55 20.38
N SER A 10 2.60 -11.46 19.74
CA SER A 10 3.00 -12.71 20.37
C SER A 10 4.52 -12.76 20.35
N THR A 11 5.12 -12.39 21.47
CA THR A 11 6.52 -12.71 21.75
C THR A 11 6.57 -14.22 22.00
N THR A 12 7.15 -14.97 21.08
CA THR A 12 7.57 -16.34 21.35
C THR A 12 8.99 -16.49 20.84
N ALA A 13 9.90 -16.83 21.75
CA ALA A 13 11.30 -17.13 21.45
C ALA A 13 11.43 -18.26 20.40
N PRO A 14 12.53 -18.33 19.62
CA PRO A 14 12.71 -19.40 18.65
C PRO A 14 12.94 -20.73 19.39
N GLY A 15 12.11 -21.72 19.09
CA GLY A 15 12.37 -23.12 19.46
C GLY A 15 13.43 -23.72 18.51
N PRO A 16 14.31 -24.60 19.01
CA PRO A 16 15.20 -25.36 18.15
C PRO A 16 14.39 -26.52 17.55
N ASN A 17 14.31 -26.57 16.22
CA ASN A 17 14.03 -27.73 15.36
C ASN A 17 13.20 -27.27 14.17
N GLY A 18 13.68 -27.54 12.94
CA GLY A 18 13.14 -27.08 11.66
C GLY A 18 11.74 -27.57 11.32
N ALA A 19 10.73 -27.16 12.09
CA ALA A 19 9.34 -27.22 11.73
C ALA A 19 8.98 -26.03 10.83
N PRO A 20 8.09 -26.20 9.83
CA PRO A 20 7.57 -25.07 9.06
C PRO A 20 6.97 -24.03 10.01
N ALA A 21 7.26 -22.76 9.75
CA ALA A 21 6.68 -21.64 10.50
C ALA A 21 5.16 -21.81 10.56
N PRO A 22 4.52 -21.58 11.71
CA PRO A 22 3.08 -21.73 11.82
C PRO A 22 2.39 -20.82 10.82
N THR A 23 1.46 -21.37 10.04
CA THR A 23 0.55 -20.59 9.21
C THR A 23 -0.07 -19.51 10.10
N PRO A 24 0.07 -18.21 9.77
CA PRO A 24 -0.58 -17.17 10.55
C PRO A 24 -2.08 -17.48 10.59
N PRO A 25 -2.76 -17.24 11.72
CA PRO A 25 -4.18 -17.57 11.84
C PRO A 25 -4.94 -16.92 10.70
N SER A 26 -5.83 -17.68 10.07
CA SER A 26 -6.82 -17.10 9.16
C SER A 26 -7.58 -16.04 9.97
N ARG A 27 -7.53 -14.79 9.50
CA ARG A 27 -8.39 -13.75 10.06
C ARG A 27 -9.80 -14.05 9.56
N SER A 28 -10.51 -14.91 10.28
CA SER A 28 -11.93 -15.20 10.04
C SER A 28 -12.76 -13.97 10.36
N ASP A 29 -13.61 -13.60 9.40
CA ASP A 29 -14.79 -12.74 9.45
C ASP A 29 -14.88 -11.77 10.64
N VAL A 30 -14.13 -10.67 10.53
CA VAL A 30 -14.51 -9.45 11.24
C VAL A 30 -15.74 -8.91 10.52
N THR A 31 -16.92 -9.15 11.10
CA THR A 31 -18.13 -8.40 10.79
C THR A 31 -17.80 -6.92 10.82
N ALA A 32 -18.44 -6.12 9.96
CA ALA A 32 -18.35 -4.67 10.02
C ALA A 32 -19.00 -4.17 11.33
N ASP A 33 -18.35 -4.41 12.46
CA ASP A 33 -18.70 -3.84 13.74
C ASP A 33 -18.60 -2.33 13.56
N ALA A 34 -19.66 -1.63 13.99
CA ALA A 34 -19.90 -0.20 13.75
C ALA A 34 -18.66 0.66 14.05
N GLU A 35 -17.81 0.84 13.04
CA GLU A 35 -16.62 1.67 13.12
C GLU A 35 -17.09 3.12 13.25
N ALA A 36 -16.91 3.70 14.43
CA ALA A 36 -17.29 5.07 14.71
C ALA A 36 -16.62 6.02 13.69
N PRO A 37 -17.27 7.13 13.29
CA PRO A 37 -16.63 8.09 12.40
C PRO A 37 -15.30 8.60 12.98
N PRO A 38 -14.30 8.85 12.12
CA PRO A 38 -13.06 9.44 12.59
C PRO A 38 -13.31 10.89 13.04
N PRO A 39 -12.50 11.44 13.97
CA PRO A 39 -12.77 12.75 14.55
C PRO A 39 -12.82 13.92 13.56
N ASP A 40 -12.17 13.78 12.40
CA ASP A 40 -12.19 14.79 11.33
C ASP A 40 -13.49 14.78 10.51
N TRP A 41 -14.27 13.70 10.55
CA TRP A 41 -15.45 13.56 9.70
C TRP A 41 -16.62 14.39 10.19
N VAL A 42 -17.33 15.00 9.24
CA VAL A 42 -18.59 15.72 9.45
C VAL A 42 -19.63 15.25 8.43
N PRO A 43 -20.94 15.30 8.73
CA PRO A 43 -22.00 14.86 7.81
C PRO A 43 -21.94 15.48 6.41
N ALA A 44 -21.49 16.74 6.31
CA ALA A 44 -21.36 17.45 5.03
C ALA A 44 -20.28 16.88 4.09
N ALA A 45 -19.33 16.07 4.59
CA ALA A 45 -18.30 15.42 3.77
C ALA A 45 -18.84 14.24 2.94
N GLY A 46 -20.09 13.83 3.18
CA GLY A 46 -20.73 12.70 2.53
C GLY A 46 -20.73 11.43 3.39
N PRO A 47 -21.50 10.41 2.98
CA PRO A 47 -21.69 9.19 3.74
C PRO A 47 -20.43 8.32 3.74
N ALA A 48 -20.29 7.48 4.76
CA ALA A 48 -19.29 6.41 4.76
C ALA A 48 -19.57 5.40 3.62
N GLN A 49 -18.51 4.85 3.04
CA GLN A 49 -18.60 3.85 1.98
C GLN A 49 -18.15 2.49 2.49
N ALA A 50 -18.96 1.46 2.25
CA ALA A 50 -18.57 0.09 2.55
C ALA A 50 -17.39 -0.33 1.65
N SER A 51 -16.40 -0.97 2.26
CA SER A 51 -15.16 -1.36 1.58
C SER A 51 -14.68 -2.70 2.10
N ARG A 52 -14.56 -3.68 1.21
CA ARG A 52 -13.94 -4.96 1.52
C ARG A 52 -12.46 -4.92 1.17
N ILE A 53 -11.60 -5.01 2.18
CA ILE A 53 -10.16 -5.21 2.00
C ILE A 53 -9.90 -6.68 1.69
N THR A 54 -9.07 -6.93 0.70
CA THR A 54 -8.45 -8.23 0.41
C THR A 54 -6.97 -8.12 0.71
N TYR A 55 -6.48 -8.98 1.61
CA TYR A 55 -5.08 -9.10 1.96
C TYR A 55 -4.44 -10.18 1.09
N LEU A 56 -3.35 -9.86 0.42
CA LEU A 56 -2.62 -10.80 -0.44
C LEU A 56 -1.17 -10.95 -0.02
N GLU A 57 -0.60 -12.12 -0.30
CA GLU A 57 0.78 -12.44 -0.01
C GLU A 57 1.49 -13.15 -1.16
N MET A 58 2.82 -13.08 -1.13
CA MET A 58 3.73 -13.79 -2.01
C MET A 58 4.86 -14.35 -1.13
N LEU A 59 4.97 -15.67 -1.08
CA LEU A 59 5.88 -16.40 -0.19
C LEU A 59 7.18 -16.86 -0.86
N GLU A 60 7.24 -16.74 -2.19
CA GLU A 60 8.39 -17.14 -2.98
C GLU A 60 8.67 -16.08 -4.04
N ARG A 61 9.96 -15.85 -4.33
CA ARG A 61 10.37 -14.97 -5.42
C ARG A 61 9.80 -15.51 -6.74
N PRO A 62 8.97 -14.73 -7.46
CA PRO A 62 8.40 -15.22 -8.70
C PRO A 62 9.50 -15.33 -9.76
N ALA A 63 9.30 -16.24 -10.72
CA ALA A 63 10.12 -16.27 -11.91
C ALA A 63 10.12 -14.86 -12.56
N PRO A 64 11.27 -14.35 -13.05
CA PRO A 64 11.35 -13.01 -13.60
C PRO A 64 10.30 -12.80 -14.70
N ARG A 65 9.31 -11.97 -14.42
CA ARG A 65 8.23 -11.66 -15.36
C ARG A 65 8.47 -10.29 -15.94
N ARG A 66 9.27 -10.22 -17.01
CA ARG A 66 9.60 -8.94 -17.67
C ARG A 66 8.36 -8.34 -18.34
N ALA A 67 7.54 -7.63 -17.57
CA ALA A 67 6.52 -6.77 -18.13
C ALA A 67 7.24 -5.74 -19.02
N PRO A 68 6.80 -5.53 -20.27
CA PRO A 68 7.52 -4.67 -21.19
C PRO A 68 7.59 -3.26 -20.62
N PRO A 69 8.74 -2.59 -20.71
CA PRO A 69 8.86 -1.22 -20.27
C PRO A 69 7.95 -0.29 -21.07
N PRO A 70 7.62 0.90 -20.54
CA PRO A 70 6.93 1.94 -21.30
C PRO A 70 7.71 2.29 -22.57
N LEU A 71 6.99 2.50 -23.68
CA LEU A 71 7.61 2.92 -24.95
C LEU A 71 8.16 4.35 -24.89
N ASP A 72 7.51 5.19 -24.10
CA ASP A 72 7.96 6.56 -23.86
C ASP A 72 9.18 6.60 -22.93
N GLN A 73 9.97 7.66 -23.04
CA GLN A 73 11.09 7.92 -22.14
C GLN A 73 10.61 7.91 -20.69
N HIS A 74 11.19 7.03 -19.88
CA HIS A 74 10.81 6.81 -18.48
C HIS A 74 12.03 6.65 -17.59
N VAL A 75 11.83 6.90 -16.29
CA VAL A 75 12.78 6.55 -15.24
C VAL A 75 12.00 6.16 -13.99
N LEU A 76 12.41 5.06 -13.35
CA LEU A 76 11.94 4.70 -12.01
C LEU A 76 13.01 5.13 -11.01
N MET A 77 12.68 6.07 -10.13
CA MET A 77 13.63 6.62 -9.16
C MET A 77 13.18 6.36 -7.73
N ARG A 78 14.11 5.98 -6.87
CA ARG A 78 13.92 6.06 -5.42
C ARG A 78 14.01 7.51 -4.98
N VAL A 79 13.13 7.92 -4.08
CA VAL A 79 13.24 9.18 -3.33
C VAL A 79 14.01 8.86 -2.05
N GLU A 80 15.27 9.26 -1.97
CA GLU A 80 16.16 8.91 -0.85
C GLU A 80 15.74 9.57 0.47
N GLU A 81 15.25 10.81 0.42
CA GLU A 81 14.79 11.56 1.59
C GLU A 81 13.41 12.20 1.34
N PRO A 82 12.33 11.40 1.31
CA PRO A 82 11.01 11.92 1.03
C PRO A 82 10.57 12.89 2.14
N LYS A 83 10.37 14.16 1.76
CA LYS A 83 9.83 15.17 2.68
C LYS A 83 8.31 15.06 2.73
N VAL A 84 7.71 15.39 3.88
CA VAL A 84 6.27 15.29 4.12
C VAL A 84 5.44 16.01 3.05
N ALA A 85 5.81 17.24 2.70
CA ALA A 85 5.09 18.02 1.68
C ALA A 85 5.08 17.33 0.30
N TYR A 86 6.23 16.81 -0.13
CA TYR A 86 6.35 16.08 -1.39
C TYR A 86 5.50 14.80 -1.39
N PHE A 87 5.54 14.04 -0.30
CA PHE A 87 4.70 12.85 -0.16
C PHE A 87 3.21 13.18 -0.18
N ARG A 88 2.77 14.23 0.55
CA ARG A 88 1.36 14.66 0.56
C ARG A 88 0.87 15.04 -0.84
N TRP A 89 1.68 15.80 -1.57
CA TRP A 89 1.40 16.15 -2.97
C TRP A 89 1.27 14.90 -3.84
N LEU A 90 2.24 13.99 -3.78
CA LEU A 90 2.26 12.78 -4.61
C LEU A 90 1.10 11.83 -4.29
N TYR A 91 0.82 11.64 -2.99
CA TYR A 91 -0.30 10.84 -2.49
C TYR A 91 -1.63 11.38 -3.01
N HIS A 92 -1.82 12.70 -2.97
CA HIS A 92 -3.02 13.31 -3.52
C HIS A 92 -3.08 13.18 -5.04
N TYR A 93 -2.02 13.58 -5.75
CA TYR A 93 -1.99 13.61 -7.21
C TYR A 93 -2.32 12.25 -7.82
N VAL A 94 -1.77 11.16 -7.27
CA VAL A 94 -2.03 9.80 -7.75
C VAL A 94 -3.34 9.22 -7.20
N GLY A 95 -3.68 9.54 -5.96
CA GLY A 95 -4.84 8.96 -5.26
C GLY A 95 -6.17 9.70 -5.47
N ARG A 96 -6.19 10.87 -6.14
CA ARG A 96 -7.33 11.80 -6.15
C ARG A 96 -8.67 11.22 -6.64
N ASP A 97 -8.64 10.20 -7.49
CA ASP A 97 -9.84 9.54 -8.02
C ASP A 97 -10.26 8.32 -7.18
N TRP A 98 -9.51 8.00 -6.12
CA TRP A 98 -9.68 6.83 -5.26
C TRP A 98 -9.91 7.24 -3.79
N MET A 99 -10.32 6.29 -2.95
CA MET A 99 -10.54 6.52 -1.51
C MET A 99 -9.23 6.55 -0.70
N TRP A 100 -8.25 7.30 -1.19
CA TRP A 100 -6.95 7.49 -0.56
C TRP A 100 -7.04 8.58 0.52
N ILE A 101 -7.46 8.16 1.71
CA ILE A 101 -7.75 9.05 2.86
C ILE A 101 -6.86 8.76 4.07
N ASP A 102 -6.34 7.55 4.18
CA ASP A 102 -5.73 7.06 5.42
C ASP A 102 -4.44 7.83 5.77
N ARG A 103 -3.59 8.15 4.79
CA ARG A 103 -2.37 8.93 5.02
C ARG A 103 -2.63 10.42 5.17
N ARG A 104 -3.77 10.93 4.70
CA ARG A 104 -4.17 12.33 4.89
C ARG A 104 -4.49 12.62 6.35
N ARG A 105 -5.04 11.64 7.06
CA ARG A 105 -5.33 11.70 8.50
C ARG A 105 -4.12 11.56 9.42
N TRP A 106 -2.94 11.26 8.88
CA TRP A 106 -1.75 11.19 9.71
C TRP A 106 -1.25 12.59 10.01
N PRO A 107 -0.94 12.91 11.28
CA PRO A 107 -0.23 14.13 11.60
C PRO A 107 1.19 14.07 11.02
N ASP A 108 1.79 15.24 10.80
CA ASP A 108 3.06 15.38 10.10
C ASP A 108 4.22 14.67 10.78
N ASP A 109 4.26 14.65 12.12
CA ASP A 109 5.26 13.95 12.92
C ASP A 109 5.21 12.43 12.68
N LYS A 110 4.01 11.85 12.66
CA LYS A 110 3.79 10.44 12.36
C LYS A 110 4.17 10.11 10.92
N LEU A 111 3.79 10.97 9.98
CA LEU A 111 4.14 10.77 8.57
C LEU A 111 5.65 10.89 8.35
N ALA A 112 6.30 11.90 8.94
CA ALA A 112 7.75 12.05 8.90
C ALA A 112 8.46 10.81 9.47
N ALA A 113 8.01 10.31 10.62
CA ALA A 113 8.57 9.10 11.22
C ALA A 113 8.41 7.86 10.33
N HIS A 114 7.29 7.74 9.61
CA HIS A 114 7.08 6.66 8.65
C HIS A 114 8.01 6.76 7.44
N LEU A 115 8.14 7.95 6.86
CA LEU A 115 9.00 8.22 5.70
C LEU A 115 10.49 8.05 6.03
N ALA A 116 10.87 8.28 7.29
CA ALA A 116 12.23 8.08 7.80
C ALA A 116 12.50 6.67 8.34
N ALA A 117 11.52 5.75 8.30
CA ALA A 117 11.68 4.42 8.87
C ALA A 117 12.81 3.65 8.15
N PRO A 118 13.66 2.91 8.88
CA PRO A 118 14.76 2.16 8.27
C PRO A 118 14.28 1.21 7.16
N GLY A 119 14.88 1.35 5.97
CA GLY A 119 14.56 0.54 4.80
C GLY A 119 13.24 0.90 4.10
N TYR A 120 12.47 1.89 4.57
CA TYR A 120 11.38 2.46 3.79
C TYR A 120 11.90 2.93 2.43
N GLY A 121 11.11 2.68 1.38
CA GLY A 121 11.43 3.11 0.03
C GLY A 121 10.21 3.67 -0.67
N LEU A 122 10.24 4.95 -1.00
CA LEU A 122 9.32 5.59 -1.93
C LEU A 122 9.93 5.58 -3.32
N TYR A 123 9.25 4.98 -4.29
CA TYR A 123 9.71 4.88 -5.68
C TYR A 123 8.71 5.53 -6.61
N VAL A 124 9.17 6.41 -7.50
CA VAL A 124 8.33 7.19 -8.40
C VAL A 124 8.71 6.89 -9.84
N LEU A 125 7.75 6.40 -10.61
CA LEU A 125 7.87 6.27 -12.05
C LEU A 125 7.62 7.64 -12.67
N HIS A 126 8.59 8.15 -13.42
CA HIS A 126 8.44 9.34 -14.24
C HIS A 126 8.35 8.94 -15.71
N LEU A 127 7.48 9.61 -16.46
CA LEU A 127 7.30 9.40 -17.89
C LEU A 127 7.30 10.76 -18.58
N LYS A 128 8.25 10.98 -19.50
CA LYS A 128 8.53 12.29 -20.13
C LYS A 128 8.66 13.43 -19.10
N GLY A 129 9.28 13.15 -17.95
CA GLY A 129 9.54 14.12 -16.88
C GLY A 129 8.40 14.32 -15.87
N ALA A 130 7.19 13.83 -16.14
CA ALA A 130 6.07 13.93 -15.21
C ALA A 130 5.94 12.66 -14.35
N PRO A 131 5.62 12.76 -13.04
CA PRO A 131 5.30 11.59 -12.21
C PRO A 131 4.08 10.84 -12.78
N ALA A 132 4.28 9.59 -13.19
CA ALA A 132 3.24 8.75 -13.79
C ALA A 132 2.63 7.76 -12.79
N GLY A 133 3.29 7.54 -11.66
CA GLY A 133 2.84 6.65 -10.61
C GLY A 133 3.92 6.47 -9.54
N PHE A 134 3.56 5.86 -8.43
CA PHE A 134 4.52 5.53 -7.39
C PHE A 134 4.13 4.25 -6.63
N PHE A 135 5.10 3.75 -5.86
CA PHE A 135 4.83 2.75 -4.85
C PHE A 135 5.73 2.91 -3.63
N GLU A 136 5.32 2.29 -2.53
CA GLU A 136 6.08 2.20 -1.29
C GLU A 136 6.49 0.75 -1.01
N LEU A 137 7.73 0.55 -0.60
CA LEU A 137 8.19 -0.70 0.02
C LEU A 137 8.45 -0.44 1.50
N VAL A 138 7.71 -1.12 2.37
CA VAL A 138 7.75 -0.91 3.82
C VAL A 138 8.22 -2.20 4.49
N PRO A 139 9.48 -2.26 4.98
CA PRO A 139 9.95 -3.40 5.74
C PRO A 139 9.17 -3.56 7.05
N GLN A 140 8.87 -4.81 7.38
CA GLN A 140 8.22 -5.23 8.60
C GLN A 140 9.00 -6.38 9.22
N ASP A 141 8.79 -6.62 10.51
CA ASP A 141 9.33 -7.80 11.20
C ASP A 141 10.86 -7.94 10.99
N GLY A 142 11.57 -6.82 11.13
CA GLY A 142 13.03 -6.76 10.93
C GLY A 142 13.48 -6.93 9.47
N GLY A 143 12.59 -6.81 8.50
CA GLY A 143 12.87 -6.98 7.06
C GLY A 143 12.50 -8.36 6.51
N THR A 144 12.05 -9.29 7.36
CA THR A 144 11.60 -10.62 6.91
C THR A 144 10.31 -10.55 6.08
N ARG A 145 9.47 -9.52 6.31
CA ARG A 145 8.33 -9.16 5.47
C ARG A 145 8.53 -7.78 4.84
N ILE A 146 8.11 -7.62 3.59
CA ILE A 146 7.99 -6.31 2.94
C ILE A 146 6.53 -6.09 2.49
N ASP A 147 5.91 -5.03 3.00
CA ASP A 147 4.60 -4.60 2.50
C ASP A 147 4.80 -3.68 1.27
N LEU A 148 4.09 -3.97 0.19
CA LEU A 148 3.80 -3.00 -0.88
C LEU A 148 2.68 -2.09 -0.37
N GLY A 149 3.07 -1.00 0.30
CA GLY A 149 2.15 -0.20 1.11
C GLY A 149 1.16 0.61 0.29
N LEU A 150 1.66 1.47 -0.58
CA LEU A 150 0.88 2.18 -1.60
C LEU A 150 1.38 1.79 -2.97
N PHE A 151 0.47 1.73 -3.94
CA PHE A 151 0.78 1.46 -5.34
C PHE A 151 -0.28 2.12 -6.20
N GLY A 152 0.12 3.06 -7.06
CA GLY A 152 -0.85 3.82 -7.86
C GLY A 152 -0.25 4.43 -9.12
N ILE A 153 -1.07 4.48 -10.16
CA ILE A 153 -0.79 5.19 -11.41
C ILE A 153 -1.57 6.49 -11.39
N ALA A 154 -0.91 7.59 -11.71
CA ALA A 154 -1.55 8.91 -11.80
C ALA A 154 -2.71 8.86 -12.82
N PRO A 155 -3.83 9.55 -12.57
CA PRO A 155 -5.02 9.48 -13.42
C PRO A 155 -4.75 9.70 -14.91
N ASP A 156 -3.90 10.70 -15.23
CA ASP A 156 -3.55 11.10 -16.60
C ASP A 156 -2.74 10.01 -17.36
N PHE A 157 -2.29 8.98 -16.65
CA PHE A 157 -1.45 7.89 -17.17
C PHE A 157 -2.15 6.52 -17.16
N ILE A 158 -3.39 6.45 -16.67
CA ILE A 158 -4.20 5.22 -16.70
C ILE A 158 -4.46 4.79 -18.15
N GLY A 159 -4.51 3.47 -18.39
CA GLY A 159 -4.72 2.90 -19.72
C GLY A 159 -3.46 2.72 -20.56
N ARG A 160 -2.30 3.21 -20.11
CA ARG A 160 -1.02 3.15 -20.83
C ARG A 160 -0.15 1.94 -20.51
N ARG A 161 -0.72 0.92 -19.85
CA ARG A 161 -0.05 -0.33 -19.42
C ARG A 161 1.17 -0.12 -18.49
N LEU A 162 1.23 1.01 -17.76
CA LEU A 162 2.31 1.28 -16.80
C LEU A 162 2.23 0.43 -15.52
N GLY A 163 1.03 0.10 -15.07
CA GLY A 163 0.81 -0.68 -13.84
C GLY A 163 1.56 -2.02 -13.81
N PRO A 164 1.40 -2.90 -14.82
CA PRO A 164 2.15 -4.16 -14.88
C PRO A 164 3.67 -3.98 -14.84
N PHE A 165 4.21 -2.99 -15.57
CA PHE A 165 5.65 -2.69 -15.52
C PHE A 165 6.08 -2.26 -14.12
N MET A 166 5.38 -1.28 -13.53
CA MET A 166 5.73 -0.75 -12.22
C MET A 166 5.60 -1.80 -11.11
N LEU A 167 4.60 -2.69 -11.19
CA LEU A 167 4.43 -3.78 -10.23
C LEU A 167 5.56 -4.82 -10.36
N ASP A 168 5.97 -5.17 -11.58
CA ASP A 168 7.15 -6.03 -11.78
C ASP A 168 8.39 -5.44 -11.10
N GLN A 169 8.66 -4.15 -11.33
CA GLN A 169 9.79 -3.47 -10.71
C GLN A 169 9.69 -3.44 -9.19
N ALA A 170 8.52 -3.16 -8.62
CA ALA A 170 8.30 -3.17 -7.18
C ALA A 170 8.58 -4.57 -6.56
N ILE A 171 8.14 -5.64 -7.23
CA ILE A 171 8.39 -7.01 -6.82
C ILE A 171 9.88 -7.33 -6.86
N GLN A 172 10.59 -7.01 -7.96
CA GLN A 172 12.03 -7.27 -8.05
C GLN A 172 12.79 -6.53 -6.95
N LEU A 173 12.52 -5.24 -6.77
CA LEU A 173 13.15 -4.40 -5.74
C LEU A 173 12.86 -4.88 -4.31
N ALA A 174 11.68 -5.45 -4.05
CA ALA A 174 11.37 -6.05 -2.76
C ALA A 174 12.15 -7.36 -2.56
N TRP A 175 12.12 -8.27 -3.53
CA TRP A 175 12.76 -9.59 -3.43
C TRP A 175 14.30 -9.53 -3.45
N GLU A 176 14.90 -8.50 -4.03
CA GLU A 176 16.34 -8.23 -3.95
C GLU A 176 16.82 -8.00 -2.51
N ARG A 177 15.92 -7.58 -1.60
CA ARG A 177 16.22 -7.40 -0.18
C ARG A 177 16.16 -8.70 0.63
N GLY A 178 15.80 -9.82 0.00
CA GLY A 178 15.73 -11.15 0.62
C GLY A 178 14.63 -11.34 1.68
N PRO A 179 13.40 -10.80 1.53
CA PRO A 179 12.31 -11.15 2.44
C PRO A 179 11.93 -12.62 2.30
N THR A 180 11.25 -13.17 3.30
CA THR A 180 10.56 -14.47 3.18
C THR A 180 9.10 -14.30 2.76
N ARG A 181 8.58 -13.07 2.80
CA ARG A 181 7.20 -12.74 2.47
C ARG A 181 7.07 -11.31 1.94
N MET A 182 6.32 -11.15 0.85
CA MET A 182 5.84 -9.86 0.40
C MET A 182 4.31 -9.81 0.53
N THR A 183 3.77 -8.66 0.95
CA THR A 183 2.34 -8.47 1.20
C THR A 183 1.82 -7.25 0.46
N VAL A 184 0.56 -7.28 0.05
CA VAL A 184 -0.14 -6.13 -0.52
C VAL A 184 -1.61 -6.20 -0.13
N ASP A 185 -2.18 -5.05 0.18
CA ASP A 185 -3.60 -4.93 0.49
C ASP A 185 -4.28 -4.13 -0.62
N THR A 186 -5.50 -4.50 -0.96
CA THR A 186 -6.36 -3.72 -1.86
C THR A 186 -7.80 -3.82 -1.42
N CYS A 187 -8.63 -2.86 -1.79
CA CYS A 187 -10.03 -2.83 -1.42
C CYS A 187 -10.96 -2.57 -2.61
N THR A 188 -12.26 -2.76 -2.37
CA THR A 188 -13.31 -2.52 -3.39
C THR A 188 -13.44 -1.05 -3.81
N LEU A 189 -12.78 -0.13 -3.10
CA LEU A 189 -12.73 1.30 -3.44
C LEU A 189 -11.44 1.71 -4.17
N ASP A 190 -10.52 0.76 -4.42
CA ASP A 190 -9.36 0.99 -5.28
C ASP A 190 -9.72 0.82 -6.77
N HIS A 191 -8.74 1.02 -7.65
CA HIS A 191 -8.90 0.75 -9.07
C HIS A 191 -9.43 -0.68 -9.31
N PRO A 192 -10.48 -0.88 -10.13
CA PRO A 192 -11.13 -2.19 -10.35
C PRO A 192 -10.23 -3.28 -10.95
N LYS A 193 -8.98 -2.95 -11.33
CA LYS A 193 -8.01 -3.88 -11.90
C LYS A 193 -6.91 -4.27 -10.91
N ALA A 194 -6.86 -3.66 -9.72
CA ALA A 194 -5.79 -3.86 -8.75
C ALA A 194 -5.68 -5.33 -8.30
N LEU A 195 -6.77 -5.90 -7.79
CA LEU A 195 -6.81 -7.30 -7.34
C LEU A 195 -6.35 -8.29 -8.42
N ILE A 196 -6.91 -8.16 -9.63
CA ILE A 196 -6.57 -9.03 -10.77
C ILE A 196 -5.10 -8.85 -11.16
N LEU A 197 -4.58 -7.62 -11.11
CA LEU A 197 -3.18 -7.34 -11.41
C LEU A 197 -2.26 -8.04 -10.39
N TYR A 198 -2.50 -7.89 -9.10
CA TYR A 198 -1.68 -8.55 -8.07
C TYR A 198 -1.69 -10.07 -8.23
N GLN A 199 -2.87 -10.67 -8.44
CA GLN A 199 -3.00 -12.12 -8.66
C GLN A 199 -2.24 -12.58 -9.91
N LYS A 200 -2.30 -11.83 -11.01
CA LYS A 200 -1.51 -12.13 -12.21
C LYS A 200 -0.02 -12.14 -11.94
N PHE A 201 0.46 -11.33 -11.00
CA PHE A 201 1.86 -11.25 -10.61
C PHE A 201 2.28 -12.26 -9.53
N GLY A 202 1.37 -13.13 -9.09
CA GLY A 202 1.67 -14.25 -8.19
C GLY A 202 1.28 -14.02 -6.73
N PHE A 203 0.69 -12.87 -6.39
CA PHE A 203 0.09 -12.67 -5.08
C PHE A 203 -1.15 -13.54 -4.91
N ARG A 204 -1.29 -14.16 -3.73
CA ARG A 204 -2.42 -15.02 -3.37
C ARG A 204 -3.21 -14.38 -2.22
N PRO A 205 -4.54 -14.25 -2.33
CA PRO A 205 -5.36 -13.80 -1.21
C PRO A 205 -5.27 -14.78 -0.03
N TYR A 206 -5.16 -14.26 1.19
CA TYR A 206 -5.15 -15.09 2.41
C TYR A 206 -6.13 -14.62 3.50
N ALA A 207 -6.69 -13.40 3.38
CA ALA A 207 -7.72 -12.89 4.28
C ALA A 207 -8.55 -11.80 3.62
N THR A 208 -9.71 -11.51 4.19
CA THR A 208 -10.55 -10.34 3.85
C THR A 208 -11.04 -9.65 5.12
N ARG A 209 -11.39 -8.37 5.02
CA ARG A 209 -12.01 -7.60 6.10
C ARG A 209 -12.97 -6.57 5.54
N GLU A 210 -14.17 -6.49 6.11
CA GLU A 210 -15.09 -5.38 5.85
C GLU A 210 -14.71 -4.15 6.69
N ARG A 211 -14.80 -2.96 6.10
CA ARG A 211 -14.62 -1.67 6.79
C ARG A 211 -15.53 -0.60 6.22
N LEU A 212 -15.66 0.50 6.96
CA LEU A 212 -16.24 1.74 6.45
C LEU A 212 -15.14 2.75 6.14
N ALA A 213 -15.17 3.29 4.92
CA ALA A 213 -14.30 4.39 4.52
C ALA A 213 -15.07 5.72 4.62
N TRP A 214 -14.67 6.55 5.57
CA TRP A 214 -15.27 7.86 5.81
C TRP A 214 -14.56 8.92 4.98
N PRO A 215 -15.26 9.69 4.12
CA PRO A 215 -14.66 10.81 3.38
C PRO A 215 -13.90 11.78 4.30
N LEU A 216 -12.94 12.52 3.75
CA LEU A 216 -12.19 13.50 4.54
C LEU A 216 -13.10 14.67 4.93
N GLY A 217 -12.96 15.13 6.18
CA GLY A 217 -13.58 16.39 6.60
C GLY A 217 -13.03 17.61 5.82
N PRO A 218 -13.75 18.74 5.84
CA PRO A 218 -13.41 19.94 5.06
C PRO A 218 -11.98 20.47 5.27
N GLU A 219 -11.44 20.32 6.48
CA GLU A 219 -10.07 20.74 6.81
C GLU A 219 -9.05 19.88 6.05
N LEU A 220 -9.16 18.56 6.16
CA LEU A 220 -8.24 17.62 5.52
C LEU A 220 -8.51 17.44 4.02
N ALA A 221 -9.66 17.88 3.51
CA ALA A 221 -9.99 17.84 2.08
C ALA A 221 -9.28 18.97 1.30
N ARG A 222 -8.87 20.05 1.95
CA ARG A 222 -8.13 21.15 1.30
C ARG A 222 -6.77 20.64 0.82
N LEU A 223 -6.39 21.08 -0.37
CA LEU A 223 -5.06 20.89 -0.91
C LEU A 223 -4.31 22.16 -0.60
N ASP A 224 -3.40 22.09 0.37
CA ASP A 224 -2.42 23.15 0.61
C ASP A 224 -1.47 23.22 -0.60
#